data_AF-A0A132B7U6-F1
#
_entry.id   AF-A0A132B7U6-F1
#
_cell.length_a   1.000
_cell.length_b   1.000
_cell.length_c   1.000
_cell.angle_alpha   90.00
_cell.angle_beta   90.00
_cell.angle_gamma   90.00
#
_symmetry.space_group_name_H-M   'P 1'
#
loop_
_entity.id
_entity.type
_entity.pdbx_description
1 polymer ?
#
loop_
_entity_poly.entity_id
_entity_poly.type
_entity_poly.pdbx_seq_one_letter_code
_entity_poly.pdbx_strand_id
1 'polypeptide(L)'
;MVSLVPVSITSTQAYSQFEPKCTTPNKTVNYVGSPDTRGTFDLLWSCLLTIVACTWSLQYLNVPEQREDLDPGWKRHIKWSVRTMWPKLKWSFITVIAPEVTLGKAFGNQLADRQVRRGWSQLAAEDGVPGSLLHASYANMGGFWLEIVGQPENTIDLQEFYSSPQGQLPRHFLLSGQDIIQLRIKRIIPRLPSISREEIMERDRGSGESFALSTAGGQILWITIQITARRARGLTVSQLEIAVIAFSACAIATYIANWNRPKQILRPVAIRIEIPVSSFDKKVTEIQAALNEARSQRGRSLFDEIIPSALRGNKELADIPDGYAGLGFLYMGIAGAVLFGGIHLAAWNFHFPTNIELIGWRVASLKDFRKHLGAFLIRRRPRV
;
A
#
# COMPACT_ATOMS: atom_id res chain seq x y z
N MET A 1 49.43 -29.78 17.14
CA MET A 1 48.60 -28.58 17.30
C MET A 1 47.46 -28.60 16.28
N VAL A 2 46.38 -29.33 16.58
CA VAL A 2 45.02 -29.11 16.06
C VAL A 2 44.12 -29.65 17.17
N SER A 3 43.46 -28.76 17.91
CA SER A 3 42.53 -29.14 18.98
C SER A 3 41.13 -29.17 18.39
N LEU A 4 40.61 -30.37 18.13
CA LEU A 4 39.22 -30.62 17.78
C LEU A 4 38.40 -30.56 19.08
N VAL A 5 37.64 -29.49 19.28
CA VAL A 5 36.59 -29.44 20.30
C VAL A 5 35.34 -30.06 19.68
N PRO A 6 34.81 -31.18 20.21
CA PRO A 6 33.52 -31.68 19.78
C PRO A 6 32.45 -30.74 20.35
N VAL A 7 31.79 -29.98 19.48
CA VAL A 7 30.53 -29.32 19.80
C VAL A 7 29.49 -30.43 19.93
N SER A 8 29.37 -30.98 21.13
CA SER A 8 28.25 -31.83 21.50
C SER A 8 26.99 -30.97 21.43
N ILE A 9 26.21 -31.18 20.39
CA ILE A 9 24.85 -30.68 20.23
C ILE A 9 24.04 -31.31 21.38
N THR A 10 23.85 -30.55 22.46
CA THR A 10 22.93 -30.91 23.54
C THR A 10 21.51 -30.85 22.98
N SER A 11 20.99 -32.03 22.66
CA SER A 11 19.58 -32.42 22.70
C SER A 11 18.60 -31.25 22.82
N THR A 12 18.07 -30.82 21.68
CA THR A 12 16.80 -30.10 21.58
C THR A 12 15.72 -30.86 22.37
N GLN A 13 15.32 -30.34 23.53
CA GLN A 13 14.01 -30.65 24.12
C GLN A 13 12.95 -30.01 23.20
N ALA A 14 12.64 -30.65 22.08
CA ALA A 14 11.93 -29.99 20.98
C ALA A 14 10.41 -29.91 21.16
N TYR A 15 9.79 -30.59 22.15
CA TYR A 15 8.35 -30.47 22.38
C TYR A 15 7.92 -30.97 23.77
N SER A 16 7.61 -30.07 24.70
CA SER A 16 6.87 -30.41 25.93
C SER A 16 5.39 -30.05 25.73
N GLN A 17 4.51 -31.05 25.65
CA GLN A 17 3.07 -30.85 25.49
C GLN A 17 2.38 -30.85 26.86
N PHE A 18 1.60 -29.81 27.14
CA PHE A 18 0.71 -29.77 28.29
C PHE A 18 -0.72 -30.06 27.82
N GLU A 19 -1.29 -31.15 28.31
CA GLU A 19 -2.71 -31.46 28.13
C GLU A 19 -3.47 -31.13 29.41
N PRO A 20 -4.42 -30.18 29.38
CA PRO A 20 -5.24 -29.90 30.55
C PRO A 20 -6.06 -31.14 30.90
N LYS A 21 -5.94 -31.63 32.14
CA LYS A 21 -6.79 -32.70 32.65
C LYS A 21 -8.20 -32.17 32.88
N CYS A 22 -9.07 -32.34 31.88
CA CYS A 22 -10.50 -32.03 32.01
C CYS A 22 -11.18 -33.15 32.81
N THR A 23 -11.52 -32.90 34.08
CA THR A 23 -12.37 -33.80 34.85
C THR A 23 -13.82 -33.56 34.48
N THR A 24 -14.55 -34.62 34.10
CA THR A 24 -16.00 -34.54 33.95
C THR A 24 -16.63 -34.17 35.29
N PRO A 25 -17.49 -33.13 35.34
CA PRO A 25 -18.13 -32.74 36.59
C PRO A 25 -19.01 -33.87 37.11
N ASN A 26 -18.87 -34.22 38.40
CA ASN A 26 -19.66 -35.27 39.05
C ASN A 26 -21.16 -34.92 39.18
N LYS A 27 -21.52 -33.66 38.90
CA LYS A 27 -22.91 -33.19 38.83
C LYS A 27 -23.17 -32.66 37.43
N THR A 28 -24.39 -32.87 36.93
CA THR A 28 -24.86 -32.19 35.73
C THR A 28 -24.83 -30.68 35.97
N VAL A 29 -24.01 -29.98 35.18
CA VAL A 29 -23.91 -28.52 35.20
C VAL A 29 -24.41 -27.96 33.87
N ASN A 30 -25.07 -26.81 33.93
CA ASN A 30 -25.62 -26.16 32.72
C ASN A 30 -24.53 -25.51 31.85
N TYR A 31 -23.34 -25.28 32.42
CA TYR A 31 -22.23 -24.61 31.75
C TYR A 31 -20.90 -25.16 32.28
N VAL A 32 -20.02 -25.57 31.37
CA VAL A 32 -18.63 -25.91 31.66
C VAL A 32 -17.77 -24.85 30.99
N GLY A 33 -17.06 -24.06 31.78
CA GLY A 33 -16.16 -23.03 31.26
C GLY A 33 -14.94 -23.64 30.58
N SER A 34 -14.42 -22.96 29.56
CA SER A 34 -13.12 -23.31 28.96
C SER A 34 -11.99 -23.13 29.99
N PRO A 35 -10.92 -23.93 29.92
CA PRO A 35 -9.77 -23.76 30.81
C PRO A 35 -9.14 -22.38 30.62
N ASP A 36 -8.61 -21.79 31.69
CA ASP A 36 -7.92 -20.49 31.67
C ASP A 36 -6.60 -20.51 30.84
N THR A 37 -6.16 -21.71 30.43
CA THR A 37 -5.02 -21.92 29.54
C THR A 37 -5.46 -21.92 28.09
N ARG A 38 -5.01 -20.92 27.34
CA ARG A 38 -5.24 -20.79 25.88
C ARG A 38 -4.35 -21.76 25.11
N GLY A 39 -4.91 -22.46 24.12
CA GLY A 39 -4.15 -23.30 23.21
C GLY A 39 -3.16 -22.49 22.37
N THR A 40 -1.96 -23.04 22.14
CA THR A 40 -0.95 -22.40 21.27
C THR A 40 -1.48 -22.25 19.84
N PHE A 41 -2.21 -23.24 19.33
CA PHE A 41 -2.81 -23.19 18.01
C PHE A 41 -3.87 -22.09 17.88
N ASP A 42 -4.76 -21.94 18.86
CA ASP A 42 -5.78 -20.87 18.86
C ASP A 42 -5.16 -19.47 18.90
N LEU A 43 -4.02 -19.35 19.59
CA LEU A 43 -3.25 -18.12 19.64
C LEU A 43 -2.59 -17.81 18.30
N LEU A 44 -1.88 -18.79 17.72
CA LEU A 44 -1.25 -18.66 16.41
C LEU A 44 -2.30 -18.31 15.35
N TRP A 45 -3.40 -19.06 15.32
CA TRP A 45 -4.48 -18.87 14.36
C TRP A 45 -5.11 -17.48 14.47
N SER A 46 -5.45 -17.02 15.69
CA SER A 46 -6.03 -15.68 15.85
C SER A 46 -5.07 -14.57 15.42
N CYS A 47 -3.79 -14.69 15.77
CA CYS A 47 -2.78 -13.69 15.44
C CYS A 47 -2.51 -13.64 13.93
N LEU A 48 -2.36 -14.81 13.30
CA LEU A 48 -2.14 -14.91 11.86
C LEU A 48 -3.33 -14.40 11.06
N LEU A 49 -4.56 -14.77 11.44
CA LEU A 49 -5.76 -14.24 10.79
C LEU A 49 -5.88 -12.73 10.97
N THR A 50 -5.50 -12.20 12.12
CA THR A 50 -5.50 -10.74 12.36
C THR A 50 -4.48 -10.06 11.45
N ILE A 51 -3.26 -10.58 11.37
CA ILE A 51 -2.22 -10.05 10.47
C ILE A 51 -2.71 -10.08 9.03
N VAL A 52 -3.23 -11.21 8.54
CA VAL A 52 -3.72 -11.35 7.16
C VAL A 52 -4.89 -10.41 6.87
N ALA A 53 -5.87 -10.31 7.78
CA ALA A 53 -7.01 -9.41 7.63
C ALA A 53 -6.57 -7.95 7.57
N CYS A 54 -5.62 -7.56 8.44
CA CYS A 54 -5.06 -6.22 8.47
C CYS A 54 -4.23 -5.93 7.21
N THR A 55 -3.34 -6.85 6.79
CA THR A 55 -2.49 -6.64 5.61
C THR A 55 -3.31 -6.47 4.34
N TRP A 56 -4.40 -7.24 4.20
CA TRP A 56 -5.29 -7.16 3.05
C TRP A 56 -6.04 -5.83 3.02
N SER A 57 -6.54 -5.38 4.18
CA SER A 57 -7.34 -4.17 4.31
C SER A 57 -6.56 -2.87 4.01
N LEU A 58 -5.22 -2.92 4.01
CA LEU A 58 -4.32 -1.77 3.77
C LEU A 58 -3.86 -1.61 2.31
N GLN A 59 -4.34 -2.44 1.38
CA GLN A 59 -3.86 -2.41 0.00
C GLN A 59 -4.55 -1.32 -0.83
N TYR A 60 -3.99 -0.11 -0.80
CA TYR A 60 -4.37 1.01 -1.66
C TYR A 60 -3.51 1.03 -2.93
N LEU A 61 -3.94 0.29 -3.95
CA LEU A 61 -3.17 0.05 -5.17
C LEU A 61 -3.64 0.92 -6.34
N ASN A 62 -2.68 1.30 -7.17
CA ASN A 62 -2.93 2.03 -8.41
C ASN A 62 -3.68 1.15 -9.43
N VAL A 63 -4.26 1.79 -10.44
CA VAL A 63 -5.04 1.12 -11.48
C VAL A 63 -4.15 0.10 -12.20
N PRO A 64 -4.56 -1.18 -12.26
CA PRO A 64 -3.80 -2.19 -12.97
C PRO A 64 -3.85 -1.96 -14.48
N GLU A 65 -2.82 -2.46 -15.18
CA GLU A 65 -2.77 -2.50 -16.63
C GLU A 65 -4.05 -3.16 -17.20
N GLN A 66 -4.78 -2.42 -18.04
CA GLN A 66 -6.00 -2.92 -18.64
C GLN A 66 -5.68 -3.95 -19.72
N ARG A 67 -6.53 -4.97 -19.82
CA ARG A 67 -6.39 -6.03 -20.84
C ARG A 67 -6.89 -5.48 -22.18
N GLU A 68 -5.99 -5.31 -23.15
CA GLU A 68 -6.34 -4.79 -24.48
C GLU A 68 -7.18 -5.78 -25.31
N ASP A 69 -6.98 -7.10 -25.13
CA ASP A 69 -7.65 -8.13 -25.96
C ASP A 69 -8.38 -9.22 -25.16
N LEU A 70 -9.65 -9.44 -25.51
CA LEU A 70 -10.51 -10.54 -25.03
C LEU A 70 -10.25 -11.85 -25.81
N ASP A 71 -9.01 -12.36 -25.79
CA ASP A 71 -8.76 -13.75 -26.22
C ASP A 71 -9.48 -14.75 -25.28
N PRO A 72 -10.31 -15.69 -25.76
CA PRO A 72 -11.17 -16.54 -24.91
C PRO A 72 -10.44 -17.72 -24.21
N GLY A 73 -9.11 -17.77 -24.20
CA GLY A 73 -8.36 -18.93 -23.68
C GLY A 73 -8.22 -18.97 -22.15
N TRP A 74 -8.74 -20.02 -21.49
CA TRP A 74 -8.68 -20.23 -20.03
C TRP A 74 -7.26 -20.11 -19.43
N LYS A 75 -6.23 -20.63 -20.12
CA LYS A 75 -4.82 -20.50 -19.67
C LYS A 75 -4.37 -19.04 -19.60
N ARG A 76 -4.81 -18.20 -20.53
CA ARG A 76 -4.50 -16.77 -20.56
C ARG A 76 -5.33 -16.01 -19.52
N HIS A 77 -6.55 -16.46 -19.21
CA HIS A 77 -7.33 -15.97 -18.07
C HIS A 77 -6.62 -16.25 -16.74
N ILE A 78 -6.14 -17.47 -16.49
CA ILE A 78 -5.36 -17.78 -15.27
C ILE A 78 -4.11 -16.91 -15.21
N LYS A 79 -3.33 -16.85 -16.30
CA LYS A 79 -2.10 -16.05 -16.35
C LYS A 79 -2.37 -14.57 -16.03
N TRP A 80 -3.46 -14.02 -16.56
CA TRP A 80 -3.85 -12.64 -16.28
C TRP A 80 -4.31 -12.47 -14.84
N SER A 81 -5.14 -13.36 -14.29
CA SER A 81 -5.55 -13.33 -12.88
C SER A 81 -4.35 -13.39 -11.92
N VAL A 82 -3.37 -14.26 -12.19
CA VAL A 82 -2.13 -14.34 -11.42
C VAL A 82 -1.33 -13.04 -11.53
N ARG A 83 -1.18 -12.49 -12.74
CA ARG A 83 -0.48 -11.22 -12.95
C ARG A 83 -1.15 -10.05 -12.21
N THR A 84 -2.48 -10.00 -12.20
CA THR A 84 -3.26 -8.97 -11.49
C THR A 84 -3.19 -9.13 -9.97
N MET A 85 -3.11 -10.37 -9.47
CA MET A 85 -2.97 -10.65 -8.04
C MET A 85 -1.54 -10.45 -7.51
N TRP A 86 -0.52 -10.59 -8.35
CA TRP A 86 0.87 -10.57 -7.92
C TRP A 86 1.29 -9.27 -7.21
N PRO A 87 0.97 -8.07 -7.71
CA PRO A 87 1.20 -6.82 -6.99
C PRO A 87 0.59 -6.81 -5.59
N LYS A 88 -0.66 -7.26 -5.45
CA LYS A 88 -1.36 -7.34 -4.16
C LYS A 88 -0.64 -8.24 -3.17
N LEU A 89 -0.24 -9.43 -3.61
CA LEU A 89 0.46 -10.40 -2.75
C LEU A 89 1.85 -9.89 -2.36
N LYS A 90 2.58 -9.29 -3.31
CA LYS A 90 3.88 -8.66 -3.08
C LYS A 90 3.78 -7.56 -2.03
N TRP A 91 2.85 -6.61 -2.19
CA TRP A 91 2.67 -5.52 -1.22
C TRP A 91 2.12 -6.00 0.12
N SER A 92 1.28 -7.04 0.14
CA SER A 92 0.84 -7.68 1.38
C SER A 92 2.03 -8.30 2.14
N PHE A 93 2.93 -8.98 1.44
CA PHE A 93 4.15 -9.55 2.03
C PHE A 93 5.12 -8.48 2.54
N ILE A 94 5.31 -7.39 1.79
CA ILE A 94 6.09 -6.23 2.23
C ILE A 94 5.50 -5.66 3.51
N THR A 95 4.17 -5.49 3.60
CA THR A 95 3.53 -4.98 4.82
C THR A 95 3.77 -5.88 6.03
N VAL A 96 3.72 -7.22 5.88
CA VAL A 96 3.99 -8.15 7.00
C VAL A 96 5.41 -7.97 7.55
N ILE A 97 6.40 -7.80 6.66
CA ILE A 97 7.81 -7.69 7.05
C ILE A 97 8.16 -6.28 7.55
N ALA A 98 7.62 -5.26 6.90
CA ALA A 98 7.97 -3.86 7.10
C ALA A 98 6.71 -2.97 7.02
N PRO A 99 5.81 -3.04 8.03
CA PRO A 99 4.56 -2.27 8.03
C PRO A 99 4.80 -0.75 7.99
N GLU A 100 5.94 -0.28 8.49
CA GLU A 100 6.38 1.11 8.42
C GLU A 100 6.64 1.60 6.99
N VAL A 101 7.05 0.72 6.07
CA VAL A 101 7.24 1.06 4.65
C VAL A 101 5.88 1.34 4.01
N THR A 102 4.86 0.54 4.33
CA THR A 102 3.50 0.75 3.85
C THR A 102 2.89 2.02 4.43
N LEU A 103 3.16 2.34 5.70
CA LEU A 103 2.79 3.62 6.31
C LEU A 103 3.47 4.80 5.62
N GLY A 104 4.78 4.71 5.37
CA GLY A 104 5.54 5.71 4.62
C GLY A 104 4.95 5.94 3.23
N LYS A 105 4.64 4.85 2.49
CA LYS A 105 3.97 4.90 1.19
C LYS A 105 2.64 5.62 1.25
N ALA A 106 1.79 5.25 2.21
CA ALA A 106 0.48 5.88 2.40
C ALA A 106 0.60 7.39 2.63
N PHE A 107 1.53 7.81 3.49
CA PHE A 107 1.70 9.22 3.78
C PHE A 107 2.32 10.01 2.64
N GLY A 108 3.34 9.46 1.98
CA GLY A 108 3.89 10.04 0.76
C GLY A 108 2.78 10.28 -0.25
N ASN A 109 1.94 9.27 -0.50
CA ASN A 109 0.82 9.37 -1.45
C ASN A 109 -0.17 10.46 -1.03
N GLN A 110 -0.49 10.55 0.26
CA GLN A 110 -1.34 11.61 0.78
C GLN A 110 -0.75 13.01 0.51
N LEU A 111 0.57 13.18 0.64
CA LEU A 111 1.22 14.46 0.33
C LEU A 111 1.21 14.75 -1.18
N ALA A 112 1.45 13.75 -2.02
CA ALA A 112 1.39 13.89 -3.47
C ALA A 112 -0.02 14.30 -3.94
N ASP A 113 -1.04 13.66 -3.37
CA ASP A 113 -2.44 13.98 -3.62
C ASP A 113 -2.78 15.40 -3.17
N ARG A 114 -2.27 15.84 -2.01
CA ARG A 114 -2.41 17.23 -1.53
C ARG A 114 -1.66 18.26 -2.37
N GLN A 115 -0.52 17.89 -2.96
CA GLN A 115 0.22 18.77 -3.85
C GLN A 115 -0.57 19.02 -5.14
N VAL A 116 -1.02 17.95 -5.80
CA VAL A 116 -1.87 18.01 -7.00
C VAL A 116 -3.20 18.72 -6.69
N ARG A 117 -3.76 18.47 -5.51
CA ARG A 117 -5.03 19.07 -5.06
C ARG A 117 -5.08 20.58 -5.20
N ARG A 118 -3.98 21.30 -4.94
CA ARG A 118 -3.95 22.77 -5.03
C ARG A 118 -4.24 23.24 -6.45
N GLY A 119 -3.44 22.81 -7.43
CA GLY A 119 -3.63 23.15 -8.84
C GLY A 119 -4.96 22.62 -9.39
N TRP A 120 -5.32 21.38 -9.03
CA TRP A 120 -6.60 20.79 -9.43
C TRP A 120 -7.80 21.60 -8.94
N SER A 121 -7.80 22.06 -7.69
CA SER A 121 -8.94 22.82 -7.13
C SER A 121 -9.18 24.15 -7.81
N GLN A 122 -8.11 24.84 -8.24
CA GLN A 122 -8.20 26.12 -8.92
C GLN A 122 -8.84 25.94 -10.29
N LEU A 123 -8.29 25.03 -11.09
CA LEU A 123 -8.82 24.69 -12.41
C LEU A 123 -10.24 24.10 -12.34
N ALA A 124 -10.55 23.32 -11.30
CA ALA A 124 -11.89 22.77 -11.11
C ALA A 124 -12.94 23.84 -10.81
N ALA A 125 -12.56 24.90 -10.07
CA ALA A 125 -13.44 26.02 -9.81
C ALA A 125 -13.70 26.84 -11.10
N GLU A 126 -12.67 27.02 -11.94
CA GLU A 126 -12.81 27.68 -13.25
C GLU A 126 -13.71 26.87 -14.19
N ASP A 127 -13.57 25.55 -14.20
CA ASP A 127 -14.32 24.64 -15.09
C ASP A 127 -15.71 24.28 -14.55
N GLY A 128 -16.06 24.70 -13.32
CA GLY A 128 -17.34 24.35 -12.67
C GLY A 128 -17.48 22.86 -12.35
N VAL A 129 -16.38 22.14 -12.11
CA VAL A 129 -16.38 20.69 -11.85
C VAL A 129 -15.98 20.36 -10.41
N PRO A 130 -16.33 19.15 -9.91
CA PRO A 130 -15.84 18.69 -8.62
C PRO A 130 -14.32 18.58 -8.59
N GLY A 131 -13.69 19.42 -7.78
CA GLY A 131 -12.33 19.18 -7.33
C GLY A 131 -12.41 18.90 -5.85
N SER A 132 -12.23 17.66 -5.42
CA SER A 132 -11.95 17.31 -4.01
C SER A 132 -10.59 16.60 -3.89
N LEU A 133 -10.12 16.31 -2.66
CA LEU A 133 -8.90 15.51 -2.48
C LEU A 133 -9.04 14.12 -3.12
N LEU A 134 -10.25 13.55 -3.08
CA LEU A 134 -10.57 12.29 -3.73
C LEU A 134 -10.30 12.32 -5.24
N HIS A 135 -10.60 13.42 -5.93
CA HIS A 135 -10.38 13.55 -7.37
C HIS A 135 -8.89 13.60 -7.71
N ALA A 136 -8.11 14.35 -6.91
CA ALA A 136 -6.65 14.39 -7.06
C ALA A 136 -6.02 13.01 -6.78
N SER A 137 -6.48 12.33 -5.73
CA SER A 137 -6.08 10.96 -5.41
C SER A 137 -6.43 9.96 -6.52
N TYR A 138 -7.66 10.02 -7.04
CA TYR A 138 -8.13 9.18 -8.14
C TYR A 138 -7.28 9.38 -9.40
N ALA A 139 -6.97 10.64 -9.75
CA ALA A 139 -6.10 10.97 -10.87
C ALA A 139 -4.67 10.46 -10.67
N ASN A 140 -4.08 10.63 -9.48
CA ASN A 140 -2.73 10.13 -9.18
C ASN A 140 -2.63 8.60 -9.16
N MET A 141 -3.73 7.90 -8.88
CA MET A 141 -3.80 6.44 -8.96
C MET A 141 -3.88 5.91 -10.40
N GLY A 142 -3.88 6.80 -11.41
CA GLY A 142 -4.07 6.42 -12.81
C GLY A 142 -5.54 6.21 -13.17
N GLY A 143 -6.47 6.83 -12.42
CA GLY A 143 -7.91 6.75 -12.67
C GLY A 143 -8.35 7.36 -13.99
N PHE A 144 -7.48 8.11 -14.68
CA PHE A 144 -7.77 8.67 -16.00
C PHE A 144 -6.74 8.24 -17.03
N TRP A 145 -7.20 8.11 -18.26
CA TRP A 145 -6.35 7.92 -19.42
C TRP A 145 -6.89 8.77 -20.57
N LEU A 146 -5.98 9.22 -21.42
CA LEU A 146 -6.28 10.01 -22.60
C LEU A 146 -6.44 9.10 -23.80
N GLU A 147 -7.56 9.22 -24.50
CA GLU A 147 -7.85 8.53 -25.74
C GLU A 147 -7.95 9.56 -26.86
N ILE A 148 -7.04 9.45 -27.83
CA ILE A 148 -7.02 10.31 -29.01
C ILE A 148 -7.76 9.60 -30.14
N VAL A 149 -8.85 10.21 -30.61
CA VAL A 149 -9.70 9.67 -31.66
C VAL A 149 -9.56 10.53 -32.91
N GLY A 150 -9.16 9.90 -34.02
CA GLY A 150 -9.19 10.57 -35.32
C GLY A 150 -10.62 10.84 -35.75
N GLN A 151 -10.91 12.06 -36.22
CA GLN A 151 -12.14 12.38 -36.93
C GLN A 151 -11.92 12.19 -38.43
N PRO A 152 -12.84 11.49 -39.13
CA PRO A 152 -12.73 11.28 -40.56
C PRO A 152 -12.81 12.62 -41.30
N GLU A 153 -12.02 12.76 -42.35
CA GLU A 153 -11.96 13.97 -43.16
C GLU A 153 -12.16 13.56 -44.62
N ASN A 154 -13.28 13.98 -45.22
CA ASN A 154 -13.81 13.76 -46.58
C ASN A 154 -13.38 12.50 -47.36
N THR A 155 -12.08 12.31 -47.60
CA THR A 155 -11.48 11.26 -48.42
C THR A 155 -10.79 10.13 -47.65
N ILE A 156 -10.57 10.25 -46.33
CA ILE A 156 -9.83 9.26 -45.54
C ILE A 156 -10.77 8.56 -44.56
N ASP A 157 -10.96 7.25 -44.76
CA ASP A 157 -11.67 6.41 -43.81
C ASP A 157 -10.82 6.16 -42.55
N LEU A 158 -11.47 6.03 -41.39
CA LEU A 158 -10.81 5.77 -40.12
C LEU A 158 -10.06 4.45 -40.13
N GLN A 159 -10.61 3.41 -40.78
CA GLN A 159 -9.98 2.10 -40.84
C GLN A 159 -8.66 2.15 -41.63
N GLU A 160 -8.65 2.89 -42.73
CA GLU A 160 -7.45 3.14 -43.54
C GLU A 160 -6.44 3.98 -42.75
N PHE A 161 -6.89 5.04 -42.08
CA PHE A 161 -6.04 5.85 -41.22
C PHE A 161 -5.37 5.03 -40.11
N TYR A 162 -6.11 4.22 -39.36
CA TYR A 162 -5.54 3.38 -38.30
C TYR A 162 -4.58 2.30 -38.82
N SER A 163 -4.66 1.96 -40.11
CA SER A 163 -3.71 1.06 -40.76
C SER A 163 -2.44 1.77 -41.23
N SER A 164 -2.47 3.11 -41.34
CA SER A 164 -1.32 3.93 -41.74
C SER A 164 -0.28 4.07 -40.62
N PRO A 165 0.98 4.45 -40.94
CA PRO A 165 2.00 4.74 -39.92
C PRO A 165 1.58 5.81 -38.91
N GLN A 166 0.77 6.79 -39.33
CA GLN A 166 0.29 7.87 -38.48
C GLN A 166 -0.78 7.38 -37.49
N GLY A 167 -1.65 6.47 -37.92
CA GLY A 167 -2.66 5.85 -37.06
C GLY A 167 -2.11 4.81 -36.08
N GLN A 168 -0.87 4.33 -36.30
CA GLN A 168 -0.15 3.44 -35.39
C GLN A 168 0.57 4.18 -34.24
N LEU A 169 0.58 5.51 -34.24
CA LEU A 169 1.12 6.30 -33.13
C LEU A 169 0.36 6.01 -31.82
N PRO A 170 1.01 6.19 -30.66
CA PRO A 170 0.35 5.95 -29.37
C PRO A 170 -0.85 6.88 -29.20
N ARG A 171 -2.04 6.29 -29.20
CA ARG A 171 -3.33 7.01 -29.03
C ARG A 171 -3.86 6.98 -27.60
N HIS A 172 -3.19 6.24 -26.73
CA HIS A 172 -3.60 6.01 -25.36
C HIS A 172 -2.49 6.42 -24.39
N PHE A 173 -2.78 7.35 -23.48
CA PHE A 173 -1.82 7.81 -22.48
C PHE A 173 -2.40 7.67 -21.09
N LEU A 174 -1.72 6.95 -20.19
CA LEU A 174 -2.07 6.96 -18.77
C LEU A 174 -1.69 8.32 -18.18
N LEU A 175 -2.64 8.95 -17.49
CA LEU A 175 -2.46 10.30 -16.96
C LEU A 175 -2.43 10.28 -15.43
N SER A 176 -1.42 10.94 -14.86
CA SER A 176 -1.41 11.32 -13.45
C SER A 176 -2.14 12.65 -13.24
N GLY A 177 -2.42 13.01 -11.98
CA GLY A 177 -3.07 14.28 -11.66
C GLY A 177 -2.30 15.51 -12.16
N GLN A 178 -0.97 15.47 -12.11
CA GLN A 178 -0.13 16.56 -12.65
C GLN A 178 -0.18 16.64 -14.18
N ASP A 179 -0.25 15.49 -14.86
CA ASP A 179 -0.35 15.44 -16.32
C ASP A 179 -1.64 16.11 -16.79
N ILE A 180 -2.76 15.82 -16.12
CA ILE A 180 -4.06 16.44 -16.42
C ILE A 180 -4.02 17.95 -16.20
N ILE A 181 -3.43 18.40 -15.08
CA ILE A 181 -3.24 19.83 -14.81
C ILE A 181 -2.44 20.49 -15.94
N GLN A 182 -1.33 19.89 -16.37
CA GLN A 182 -0.49 20.44 -17.43
C GLN A 182 -1.20 20.47 -18.78
N LEU A 183 -1.93 19.40 -19.14
CA LEU A 183 -2.75 19.36 -20.35
C LEU A 183 -3.84 20.44 -20.33
N ARG A 184 -4.45 20.72 -19.16
CA ARG A 184 -5.48 21.75 -19.00
C ARG A 184 -4.90 23.17 -19.11
N ILE A 185 -3.76 23.42 -18.48
CA ILE A 185 -3.06 24.73 -18.54
C ILE A 185 -2.64 25.03 -19.97
N LYS A 186 -2.10 24.04 -20.69
CA LYS A 186 -1.74 24.17 -22.11
C LYS A 186 -2.94 24.20 -23.05
N ARG A 187 -4.17 24.13 -22.53
CA ARG A 187 -5.42 24.10 -23.30
C ARG A 187 -5.49 22.97 -24.33
N ILE A 188 -4.78 21.86 -24.06
CA ILE A 188 -4.89 20.63 -24.86
C ILE A 188 -6.21 19.93 -24.54
N ILE A 189 -6.57 19.87 -23.26
CA ILE A 189 -7.93 19.50 -22.84
C ILE A 189 -8.73 20.77 -22.53
N PRO A 190 -9.99 20.85 -22.95
CA PRO A 190 -10.81 22.06 -22.78
C PRO A 190 -11.26 22.27 -21.33
N ARG A 191 -11.50 21.19 -20.60
CA ARG A 191 -11.94 21.19 -19.21
C ARG A 191 -11.39 19.98 -18.46
N LEU A 192 -11.31 20.07 -17.14
CA LEU A 192 -11.05 18.93 -16.28
C LEU A 192 -12.15 17.86 -16.39
N PRO A 193 -11.83 16.58 -16.17
CA PRO A 193 -12.82 15.50 -16.18
C PRO A 193 -13.88 15.72 -15.10
N SER A 194 -15.14 15.83 -15.51
CA SER A 194 -16.28 15.90 -14.60
C SER A 194 -16.70 14.48 -14.20
N ILE A 195 -16.26 14.05 -13.03
CA ILE A 195 -16.69 12.79 -12.39
C ILE A 195 -17.22 13.15 -11.01
N SER A 196 -18.32 12.52 -10.55
CA SER A 196 -18.83 12.77 -9.20
C SER A 196 -18.07 11.96 -8.15
N ARG A 197 -18.19 12.37 -6.88
CA ARG A 197 -17.59 11.61 -5.76
C ARG A 197 -18.19 10.21 -5.66
N GLU A 198 -19.49 10.13 -5.89
CA GLU A 198 -20.30 8.91 -5.83
C GLU A 198 -19.84 7.95 -6.92
N GLU A 199 -19.63 8.46 -8.14
CA GLU A 199 -19.16 7.68 -9.28
C GLU A 199 -17.72 7.15 -9.12
N ILE A 200 -16.88 7.84 -8.36
CA ILE A 200 -15.56 7.33 -7.95
C ILE A 200 -15.71 6.20 -6.94
N MET A 201 -16.57 6.39 -5.93
CA MET A 201 -16.77 5.42 -4.85
C MET A 201 -17.44 4.12 -5.33
N GLU A 202 -18.36 4.21 -6.28
CA GLU A 202 -18.96 3.04 -6.94
C GLU A 202 -17.93 2.20 -7.71
N ARG A 203 -16.91 2.85 -8.29
CA ARG A 203 -15.81 2.16 -8.99
C ARG A 203 -14.75 1.60 -8.05
N ASP A 204 -14.71 2.06 -6.81
CA ASP A 204 -13.81 1.55 -5.81
C ASP A 204 -14.30 0.19 -5.33
N ARG A 205 -13.66 -0.90 -5.82
CA ARG A 205 -13.99 -2.27 -5.40
C ARG A 205 -13.79 -2.46 -3.89
N GLY A 206 -12.88 -1.70 -3.28
CA GLY A 206 -12.59 -1.79 -1.86
C GLY A 206 -13.65 -1.11 -0.97
N SER A 207 -14.57 -0.32 -1.54
CA SER A 207 -15.70 0.24 -0.79
C SER A 207 -16.62 -0.89 -0.27
N GLY A 208 -16.84 -1.92 -1.09
CA GLY A 208 -17.57 -3.15 -0.72
C GLY A 208 -16.83 -4.06 0.26
N GLU A 209 -15.52 -3.88 0.43
CA GLU A 209 -14.70 -4.63 1.40
C GLU A 209 -14.78 -4.04 2.82
N SER A 210 -15.76 -3.18 3.10
CA SER A 210 -16.02 -2.61 4.43
C SER A 210 -16.18 -3.68 5.51
N PHE A 211 -16.73 -4.85 5.16
CA PHE A 211 -16.85 -5.99 6.08
C PHE A 211 -15.48 -6.50 6.56
N ALA A 212 -14.50 -6.65 5.67
CA ALA A 212 -13.17 -7.14 6.02
C ALA A 212 -12.44 -6.17 6.97
N LEU A 213 -12.61 -4.86 6.74
CA LEU A 213 -12.07 -3.83 7.63
C LEU A 213 -12.75 -3.87 9.01
N SER A 214 -14.07 -4.02 9.06
CA SER A 214 -14.82 -4.17 10.32
C SER A 214 -14.41 -5.43 11.09
N THR A 215 -14.21 -6.55 10.38
CA THR A 215 -13.68 -7.78 10.98
C THR A 215 -12.28 -7.57 11.52
N ALA A 216 -11.37 -6.95 10.75
CA ALA A 216 -10.01 -6.65 11.21
C ALA A 216 -10.02 -5.76 12.45
N GLY A 217 -10.82 -4.68 12.47
CA GLY A 217 -10.98 -3.81 13.63
C GLY A 217 -11.53 -4.55 14.86
N GLY A 218 -12.52 -5.42 14.66
CA GLY A 218 -13.07 -6.27 15.72
C GLY A 218 -12.03 -7.24 16.28
N GLN A 219 -11.21 -7.87 15.42
CA GLN A 219 -10.13 -8.76 15.84
C GLN A 219 -9.04 -8.03 16.62
N ILE A 220 -8.65 -6.82 16.15
CA ILE A 220 -7.68 -5.97 16.86
C ILE A 220 -8.20 -5.61 18.25
N LEU A 221 -9.46 -5.16 18.34
CA LEU A 221 -10.08 -4.80 19.60
C LEU A 221 -10.13 -6.00 20.55
N TRP A 222 -10.55 -7.16 20.04
CA TRP A 222 -10.65 -8.39 20.81
C TRP A 222 -9.30 -8.84 21.36
N ILE A 223 -8.25 -8.89 20.52
CA ILE A 223 -6.89 -9.23 20.95
C ILE A 223 -6.37 -8.23 21.99
N THR A 224 -6.65 -6.93 21.80
CA THR A 224 -6.26 -5.89 22.77
C THR A 224 -6.92 -6.09 24.13
N ILE A 225 -8.22 -6.43 24.15
CA ILE A 225 -8.95 -6.75 25.39
C ILE A 225 -8.36 -7.98 26.06
N GLN A 226 -8.10 -9.05 25.31
CA GLN A 226 -7.50 -10.29 25.86
C GLN A 226 -6.13 -10.02 26.49
N ILE A 227 -5.26 -9.27 25.81
CA ILE A 227 -3.92 -8.94 26.30
C ILE A 227 -4.02 -8.09 27.57
N THR A 228 -4.91 -7.09 27.58
CA THR A 228 -5.11 -6.21 28.74
C THR A 228 -5.64 -7.00 29.94
N ALA A 229 -6.63 -7.86 29.75
CA ALA A 229 -7.20 -8.70 30.80
C ALA A 229 -6.18 -9.70 31.36
N ARG A 230 -5.35 -10.32 30.49
CA ARG A 230 -4.27 -11.21 30.92
C ARG A 230 -3.23 -10.47 31.74
N ARG A 231 -2.85 -9.26 31.31
CA ARG A 231 -1.91 -8.41 32.04
C ARG A 231 -2.46 -8.03 33.42
N ALA A 232 -3.74 -7.68 33.51
CA ALA A 232 -4.40 -7.36 34.78
C ALA A 232 -4.45 -8.56 35.75
N ARG A 233 -4.54 -9.79 35.22
CA ARG A 233 -4.52 -11.04 36.00
C ARG A 233 -3.11 -11.57 36.28
N GLY A 234 -2.06 -10.85 35.91
CA GLY A 234 -0.67 -11.29 36.08
C GLY A 234 -0.28 -12.49 35.20
N LEU A 235 -1.05 -12.79 34.16
CA LEU A 235 -0.78 -13.89 33.23
C LEU A 235 0.26 -13.48 32.18
N THR A 236 0.98 -14.47 31.67
CA THR A 236 1.97 -14.28 30.59
C THR A 236 1.27 -13.87 29.28
N VAL A 237 1.87 -12.91 28.58
CA VAL A 237 1.45 -12.45 27.25
C VAL A 237 2.49 -12.94 26.25
N SER A 238 2.04 -13.46 25.11
CA SER A 238 2.94 -14.01 24.10
C SER A 238 3.63 -12.90 23.29
N GLN A 239 4.80 -13.22 22.74
CA GLN A 239 5.51 -12.30 21.84
C GLN A 239 4.70 -11.98 20.57
N LEU A 240 3.98 -12.97 20.05
CA LEU A 240 3.15 -12.80 18.85
C LEU A 240 1.98 -11.85 19.12
N GLU A 241 1.44 -11.85 20.34
CA GLU A 241 0.37 -10.92 20.75
C GLU A 241 0.86 -9.46 20.74
N ILE A 242 2.09 -9.22 21.21
CA ILE A 242 2.73 -7.89 21.16
C ILE A 242 3.03 -7.47 19.72
N ALA A 243 3.54 -8.39 18.90
CA ALA A 243 3.79 -8.13 17.48
C ALA A 243 2.49 -7.75 16.74
N VAL A 244 1.36 -8.43 17.04
CA VAL A 244 0.06 -8.09 16.48
C VAL A 244 -0.40 -6.69 16.91
N ILE A 245 -0.21 -6.28 18.17
CA ILE A 245 -0.51 -4.90 18.61
C ILE A 245 0.33 -3.88 17.82
N ALA A 246 1.64 -4.10 17.73
CA ALA A 246 2.55 -3.21 17.02
C ALA A 246 2.18 -3.08 15.53
N PHE A 247 1.87 -4.22 14.90
CA PHE A 247 1.37 -4.29 13.54
C PHE A 247 0.05 -3.53 13.37
N SER A 248 -0.89 -3.74 14.28
CA SER A 248 -2.21 -3.09 14.28
C SER A 248 -2.10 -1.58 14.43
N ALA A 249 -1.18 -1.08 15.25
CA ALA A 249 -0.93 0.36 15.39
C ALA A 249 -0.45 0.98 14.06
N CYS A 250 0.48 0.31 13.37
CA CYS A 250 0.94 0.74 12.05
C CYS A 250 -0.18 0.65 11.00
N ALA A 251 -1.00 -0.40 11.07
CA ALA A 251 -2.15 -0.57 10.19
C ALA A 251 -3.17 0.56 10.36
N ILE A 252 -3.55 0.89 11.59
CA ILE A 252 -4.47 1.99 11.89
C ILE A 252 -3.91 3.31 11.37
N ALA A 253 -2.64 3.61 11.62
CA ALA A 253 -1.99 4.82 11.10
C ALA A 253 -2.01 4.87 9.55
N THR A 254 -1.77 3.74 8.90
CA THR A 254 -1.78 3.61 7.44
C THR A 254 -3.19 3.82 6.88
N TYR A 255 -4.20 3.29 7.56
CA TYR A 255 -5.60 3.48 7.19
C TYR A 255 -6.03 4.95 7.32
N ILE A 256 -5.67 5.61 8.43
CA ILE A 256 -5.93 7.05 8.63
C ILE A 256 -5.26 7.88 7.52
N ALA A 257 -4.01 7.58 7.15
CA ALA A 257 -3.31 8.27 6.08
C ALA A 257 -4.03 8.15 4.72
N ASN A 258 -4.70 7.02 4.47
CA ASN A 258 -5.44 6.75 3.24
C ASN A 258 -6.95 7.03 3.31
N TRP A 259 -7.49 7.62 4.39
CA TRP A 259 -8.94 7.74 4.62
C TRP A 259 -9.71 8.40 3.45
N ASN A 260 -9.09 9.36 2.75
CA ASN A 260 -9.69 10.09 1.63
C ASN A 260 -9.33 9.53 0.24
N ARG A 261 -8.66 8.38 0.20
CA ARG A 261 -8.14 7.76 -1.03
C ARG A 261 -9.00 6.53 -1.38
N PRO A 262 -9.35 6.29 -2.65
CA PRO A 262 -10.03 5.06 -3.01
C PRO A 262 -9.08 3.88 -2.84
N LYS A 263 -9.59 2.73 -2.41
CA LYS A 263 -8.78 1.54 -2.14
C LYS A 263 -8.30 0.86 -3.41
N GLN A 264 -9.21 0.56 -4.31
CA GLN A 264 -8.89 -0.14 -5.54
C GLN A 264 -9.81 0.23 -6.69
N ILE A 265 -9.24 0.95 -7.65
CA ILE A 265 -9.90 1.28 -8.91
C ILE A 265 -9.50 0.22 -9.94
N LEU A 266 -10.49 -0.45 -10.53
CA LEU A 266 -10.23 -1.48 -11.53
C LEU A 266 -10.16 -0.94 -12.95
N ARG A 267 -10.91 0.11 -13.28
CA ARG A 267 -11.02 0.65 -14.63
C ARG A 267 -10.84 2.17 -14.62
N PRO A 268 -9.92 2.71 -15.44
CA PRO A 268 -9.76 4.14 -15.59
C PRO A 268 -10.88 4.73 -16.48
N VAL A 269 -11.13 6.02 -16.34
CA VAL A 269 -12.07 6.80 -17.16
C VAL A 269 -11.33 7.44 -18.33
N ALA A 270 -11.88 7.28 -19.53
CA ALA A 270 -11.34 7.86 -20.75
C ALA A 270 -11.65 9.35 -20.85
N ILE A 271 -10.62 10.16 -21.06
CA ILE A 271 -10.73 11.53 -21.54
C ILE A 271 -10.55 11.46 -23.05
N ARG A 272 -11.62 11.71 -23.81
CA ARG A 272 -11.58 11.64 -25.28
C ARG A 272 -11.29 12.99 -25.89
N ILE A 273 -10.32 13.03 -26.80
CA ILE A 273 -10.08 14.19 -27.65
C ILE A 273 -10.24 13.75 -29.10
N GLU A 274 -11.15 14.42 -29.80
CA GLU A 274 -11.41 14.22 -31.21
C GLU A 274 -10.59 15.22 -32.02
N ILE A 275 -9.82 14.74 -32.99
CA ILE A 275 -8.91 15.57 -33.80
C ILE A 275 -9.01 15.16 -35.26
N PRO A 276 -9.01 16.11 -36.21
CA PRO A 276 -8.88 15.78 -37.63
C PRO A 276 -7.67 14.89 -37.89
N VAL A 277 -7.87 13.83 -38.68
CA VAL A 277 -6.82 12.85 -39.04
C VAL A 277 -5.55 13.54 -39.57
N SER A 278 -5.69 14.61 -40.35
CA SER A 278 -4.58 15.42 -40.88
C SER A 278 -3.66 16.04 -39.81
N SER A 279 -4.18 16.30 -38.60
CA SER A 279 -3.45 16.93 -37.50
C SER A 279 -3.04 15.94 -36.39
N PHE A 280 -3.31 14.65 -36.57
CA PHE A 280 -3.15 13.63 -35.53
C PHE A 280 -1.71 13.54 -35.01
N ASP A 281 -0.72 13.36 -35.89
CA ASP A 281 0.70 13.21 -35.52
C ASP A 281 1.23 14.44 -34.76
N LYS A 282 0.92 15.64 -35.26
CA LYS A 282 1.29 16.90 -34.61
C LYS A 282 0.73 16.98 -33.19
N LYS A 283 -0.52 16.56 -33.00
CA LYS A 283 -1.19 16.63 -31.69
C LYS A 283 -0.67 15.55 -30.73
N VAL A 284 -0.41 14.34 -31.21
CA VAL A 284 0.25 13.28 -30.45
C VAL A 284 1.61 13.76 -29.95
N THR A 285 2.41 14.38 -30.81
CA THR A 285 3.73 14.91 -30.46
C THR A 285 3.63 16.07 -29.45
N GLU A 286 2.65 16.97 -29.62
CA GLU A 286 2.38 18.06 -28.66
C GLU A 286 2.02 17.51 -27.26
N ILE A 287 1.14 16.51 -27.21
CA ILE A 287 0.75 15.82 -25.97
C ILE A 287 1.98 15.15 -25.34
N GLN A 288 2.74 14.39 -26.12
CA GLN A 288 3.93 13.70 -25.63
C GLN A 288 4.96 14.70 -25.06
N ALA A 289 5.17 15.84 -25.73
CA ALA A 289 6.04 16.90 -25.24
C ALA A 289 5.52 17.51 -23.93
N ALA A 290 4.22 17.80 -23.82
CA ALA A 290 3.61 18.30 -22.60
C ALA A 290 3.74 17.32 -21.42
N LEU A 291 3.53 16.02 -21.68
CA LEU A 291 3.69 14.97 -20.69
C LEU A 291 5.15 14.80 -20.27
N ASN A 292 6.09 14.86 -21.22
CA ASN A 292 7.51 14.79 -20.92
C ASN A 292 7.97 15.97 -20.07
N GLU A 293 7.46 17.17 -20.34
CA GLU A 293 7.71 18.35 -19.52
C GLU A 293 7.14 18.20 -18.10
N ALA A 294 5.88 17.77 -17.98
CA ALA A 294 5.23 17.49 -16.69
C ALA A 294 6.03 16.48 -15.85
N ARG A 295 6.53 15.42 -16.50
CA ARG A 295 7.36 14.39 -15.89
C ARG A 295 8.79 14.88 -15.58
N SER A 296 9.35 15.76 -16.40
CA SER A 296 10.66 16.36 -16.14
C SER A 296 10.62 17.31 -14.95
N GLN A 297 9.55 18.09 -14.79
CA GLN A 297 9.32 18.95 -13.62
C GLN A 297 9.12 18.14 -12.33
N ARG A 298 8.70 16.87 -12.45
CA ARG A 298 8.65 15.93 -11.34
C ARG A 298 10.05 15.56 -10.80
N GLY A 299 11.10 15.69 -11.63
CA GLY A 299 12.52 15.89 -11.27
C GLY A 299 13.16 14.90 -10.28
N ARG A 300 14.17 14.14 -10.77
CA ARG A 300 15.06 13.20 -10.03
C ARG A 300 15.16 13.46 -8.53
N SER A 301 14.85 12.43 -7.74
CA SER A 301 14.64 12.55 -6.31
C SER A 301 15.93 12.27 -5.52
N LEU A 302 15.99 12.80 -4.29
CA LEU A 302 16.90 12.35 -3.21
C LEU A 302 16.76 10.84 -2.92
N PHE A 303 15.67 10.24 -3.40
CA PHE A 303 15.34 8.81 -3.36
C PHE A 303 16.15 7.99 -4.38
N ASP A 304 16.46 8.56 -5.55
CA ASP A 304 17.32 7.95 -6.59
C ASP A 304 18.76 7.71 -6.10
N GLU A 305 19.17 8.44 -5.06
CA GLU A 305 20.48 8.37 -4.41
C GLU A 305 20.53 7.33 -3.26
N ILE A 306 19.39 7.03 -2.63
CA ILE A 306 19.30 6.17 -1.43
C ILE A 306 18.91 4.71 -1.77
N ILE A 307 18.09 4.49 -2.81
CA ILE A 307 17.63 3.15 -3.21
C ILE A 307 18.50 2.59 -4.35
N PRO A 308 19.13 1.40 -4.20
CA PRO A 308 19.98 0.80 -5.22
C PRO A 308 19.28 0.62 -6.57
N SER A 309 20.02 0.81 -7.66
CA SER A 309 19.56 0.65 -9.05
C SER A 309 18.90 -0.69 -9.36
N ALA A 310 19.14 -1.73 -8.57
CA ALA A 310 18.50 -3.05 -8.68
C ALA A 310 16.99 -3.07 -8.40
N LEU A 311 16.45 -2.11 -7.63
CA LEU A 311 15.01 -1.98 -7.36
C LEU A 311 14.27 -1.08 -8.39
N ARG A 312 15.03 -0.42 -9.27
CA ARG A 312 14.62 0.67 -10.19
C ARG A 312 13.80 0.20 -11.41
N GLY A 313 13.88 -1.09 -11.76
CA GLY A 313 13.13 -1.67 -12.90
C GLY A 313 11.66 -1.98 -12.62
N ASN A 314 11.18 -1.77 -11.39
CA ASN A 314 9.77 -1.99 -11.04
C ASN A 314 8.95 -0.74 -11.34
N LYS A 315 8.02 -0.80 -12.31
CA LYS A 315 7.04 0.26 -12.60
C LYS A 315 6.27 0.73 -11.35
N GLU A 316 6.16 -0.12 -10.32
CA GLU A 316 5.49 0.18 -9.06
C GLU A 316 6.38 0.88 -8.00
N LEU A 317 7.71 0.89 -8.16
CA LEU A 317 8.58 1.74 -7.32
C LEU A 317 8.61 3.19 -7.83
N ALA A 318 8.21 3.41 -9.09
CA ALA A 318 7.90 4.74 -9.62
C ALA A 318 6.61 5.34 -9.00
N ASP A 319 5.85 4.55 -8.24
CA ASP A 319 4.68 5.01 -7.47
C ASP A 319 5.06 5.60 -6.10
N ILE A 320 6.35 5.57 -5.71
CA ILE A 320 6.81 6.29 -4.51
C ILE A 320 6.92 7.76 -4.86
N PRO A 321 6.23 8.66 -4.14
CA PRO A 321 6.18 10.06 -4.51
C PRO A 321 7.54 10.77 -4.45
N ASP A 322 7.81 11.60 -5.45
CA ASP A 322 9.05 12.37 -5.54
C ASP A 322 9.05 13.63 -4.64
N GLY A 323 10.22 14.27 -4.48
CA GLY A 323 10.36 15.57 -3.80
C GLY A 323 9.85 15.59 -2.35
N TYR A 324 9.01 16.57 -2.01
CA TYR A 324 8.43 16.76 -0.67
C TYR A 324 7.62 15.54 -0.20
N ALA A 325 6.97 14.85 -1.12
CA ALA A 325 6.19 13.66 -0.81
C ALA A 325 7.10 12.45 -0.49
N GLY A 326 8.26 12.35 -1.13
CA GLY A 326 9.31 11.36 -0.79
C GLY A 326 9.94 11.62 0.58
N LEU A 327 10.16 12.89 0.95
CA LEU A 327 10.56 13.23 2.32
C LEU A 327 9.50 12.80 3.34
N GLY A 328 8.22 13.03 3.04
CA GLY A 328 7.11 12.56 3.88
C GLY A 328 7.09 11.04 4.03
N PHE A 329 7.34 10.29 2.95
CA PHE A 329 7.52 8.84 3.01
C PHE A 329 8.60 8.46 4.02
N LEU A 330 9.78 9.09 3.92
CA LEU A 330 10.92 8.75 4.78
C LEU A 330 10.64 9.08 6.24
N TYR A 331 10.12 10.28 6.52
CA TYR A 331 9.82 10.70 7.89
C TYR A 331 8.74 9.84 8.53
N MET A 332 7.68 9.49 7.80
CA MET A 332 6.62 8.64 8.35
C MET A 332 7.00 7.17 8.41
N GLY A 333 7.87 6.68 7.51
CA GLY A 333 8.48 5.37 7.65
C GLY A 333 9.33 5.29 8.93
N ILE A 334 10.13 6.32 9.22
CA ILE A 334 10.90 6.40 10.47
C ILE A 334 9.96 6.47 11.69
N ALA A 335 8.93 7.31 11.64
CA ALA A 335 7.95 7.43 12.73
C ALA A 335 7.21 6.10 12.97
N GLY A 336 6.84 5.40 11.89
CA GLY A 336 6.26 4.05 11.94
C GLY A 336 7.19 3.03 12.57
N ALA A 337 8.47 3.07 12.22
CA ALA A 337 9.46 2.17 12.81
C ALA A 337 9.70 2.46 14.30
N VAL A 338 9.69 3.73 14.70
CA VAL A 338 9.77 4.13 16.12
C VAL A 338 8.53 3.67 16.88
N LEU A 339 7.34 3.79 16.29
CA LEU A 339 6.09 3.28 16.86
C LEU A 339 6.15 1.75 17.02
N PHE A 340 6.53 1.03 15.95
CA PHE A 340 6.63 -0.42 15.94
C PHE A 340 7.66 -0.91 16.97
N GLY A 341 8.89 -0.39 16.93
CA GLY A 341 9.95 -0.75 17.86
C GLY A 341 9.67 -0.33 19.30
N GLY A 342 9.00 0.81 19.51
CA GLY A 342 8.62 1.31 20.84
C GLY A 342 7.66 0.37 21.57
N ILE A 343 6.70 -0.23 20.84
CA ILE A 343 5.78 -1.23 21.40
C ILE A 343 6.52 -2.51 21.79
N HIS A 344 7.49 -2.96 20.98
CA HIS A 344 8.32 -4.11 21.31
C HIS A 344 9.23 -3.85 22.52
N LEU A 345 9.79 -2.64 22.63
CA LEU A 345 10.56 -2.20 23.79
C LEU A 345 9.71 -2.11 25.06
N ALA A 346 8.43 -1.75 24.97
CA ALA A 346 7.54 -1.74 26.14
C ALA A 346 7.39 -3.15 26.77
N ALA A 347 7.63 -4.22 26.00
CA ALA A 347 7.66 -5.60 26.47
C ALA A 347 9.05 -6.05 27.00
N TRP A 348 9.92 -5.13 27.41
CA TRP A 348 11.31 -5.40 27.85
C TRP A 348 11.46 -6.47 28.95
N ASN A 349 10.47 -6.53 29.84
CA ASN A 349 10.47 -7.40 31.03
C ASN A 349 9.55 -8.62 30.88
N PHE A 350 9.25 -9.02 29.64
CA PHE A 350 8.43 -10.21 29.41
C PHE A 350 9.19 -11.49 29.76
N HIS A 351 8.43 -12.54 30.10
CA HIS A 351 8.99 -13.84 30.39
C HIS A 351 9.33 -14.57 29.08
N PHE A 352 10.50 -15.19 29.03
CA PHE A 352 10.96 -16.01 27.91
C PHE A 352 11.36 -17.39 28.42
N PRO A 353 11.01 -18.46 27.69
CA PRO A 353 11.43 -19.83 28.01
C PRO A 353 12.94 -19.98 28.17
N THR A 354 13.72 -19.26 27.35
CA THR A 354 15.19 -19.31 27.38
C THR A 354 15.82 -17.91 27.47
N ASN A 355 17.01 -17.85 28.08
CA ASN A 355 17.81 -16.63 28.12
C ASN A 355 18.26 -16.17 26.71
N ILE A 356 18.42 -17.12 25.78
CA ILE A 356 18.80 -16.82 24.39
C ILE A 356 17.67 -16.09 23.68
N GLU A 357 16.43 -16.54 23.84
CA GLU A 357 15.24 -15.88 23.27
C GLU A 357 15.04 -14.48 23.86
N LEU A 358 15.23 -14.31 25.18
CA LEU A 358 15.17 -12.99 25.83
C LEU A 358 16.23 -12.03 25.28
N ILE A 359 17.47 -12.48 25.15
CA ILE A 359 18.57 -11.66 24.61
C ILE A 359 18.29 -11.34 23.13
N GLY A 360 17.85 -12.33 22.35
CA GLY A 360 17.47 -12.15 20.95
C GLY A 360 16.39 -11.09 20.78
N TRP A 361 15.33 -11.14 21.59
CA TRP A 361 14.26 -10.15 21.61
C TRP A 361 14.76 -8.74 21.95
N ARG A 362 15.59 -8.61 22.99
CA ARG A 362 16.15 -7.32 23.42
C ARG A 362 17.03 -6.71 22.35
N VAL A 363 17.87 -7.53 21.72
CA VAL A 363 18.75 -7.09 20.62
C VAL A 363 17.93 -6.67 19.41
N ALA A 364 16.90 -7.44 19.01
CA ALA A 364 16.02 -7.09 17.90
C ALA A 364 15.28 -5.76 18.17
N SER A 365 14.61 -5.65 19.32
CA SER A 365 13.88 -4.45 19.73
C SER A 365 14.76 -3.20 19.78
N LEU A 366 16.00 -3.32 20.30
CA LEU A 366 16.96 -2.21 20.33
C LEU A 366 17.50 -1.86 18.95
N LYS A 367 17.79 -2.84 18.11
CA LYS A 367 18.27 -2.61 16.73
C LYS A 367 17.22 -1.86 15.92
N ASP A 368 15.96 -2.28 16.00
CA ASP A 368 14.85 -1.61 15.33
C ASP A 368 14.71 -0.18 15.84
N PHE A 369 14.58 0.02 17.16
CA PHE A 369 14.42 1.37 17.70
C PHE A 369 15.60 2.31 17.40
N ARG A 370 16.85 1.85 17.60
CA ARG A 370 18.05 2.68 17.45
C ARG A 370 18.35 3.04 15.99
N LYS A 371 18.18 2.10 15.05
CA LYS A 371 18.43 2.33 13.62
C LYS A 371 17.57 3.48 13.09
N HIS A 372 16.33 3.58 13.58
CA HIS A 372 15.38 4.58 13.12
C HIS A 372 15.45 5.90 13.91
N LEU A 373 15.74 5.86 15.22
CA LEU A 373 15.96 7.07 16.02
C LEU A 373 17.23 7.85 15.61
N GLY A 374 18.33 7.14 15.30
CA GLY A 374 19.57 7.76 14.84
C GLY A 374 19.40 8.55 13.53
N ALA A 375 18.62 8.02 12.59
CA ALA A 375 18.28 8.70 11.34
C ALA A 375 17.43 9.96 11.56
N PHE A 376 16.55 9.96 12.58
CA PHE A 376 15.72 11.11 12.96
C PHE A 376 16.54 12.25 13.59
N LEU A 377 17.53 11.91 14.44
CA LEU A 377 18.31 12.90 15.19
C LEU A 377 19.47 13.50 14.41
N ILE A 378 20.11 12.74 13.50
CA ILE A 378 21.30 13.21 12.76
C ILE A 378 20.95 14.32 11.74
N ARG A 379 19.71 14.40 11.26
CA ARG A 379 19.28 15.41 10.26
C ARG A 379 18.80 16.74 10.85
N ARG A 380 18.73 16.88 12.18
CA ARG A 380 18.37 18.13 12.87
C ARG A 380 19.56 19.05 13.19
N ARG A 381 20.79 18.72 12.81
CA ARG A 381 21.88 19.69 12.90
C ARG A 381 21.74 20.70 11.75
N PRO A 382 21.45 21.99 12.03
CA PRO A 382 21.59 23.01 11.00
C PRO A 382 23.05 22.97 10.53
N ARG A 383 23.24 23.00 9.21
CA ARG A 383 24.56 23.31 8.65
C ARG A 383 24.86 24.74 9.10
N VAL A 384 25.80 24.89 10.03
CA VAL A 384 26.37 26.18 10.42
C VAL A 384 27.35 26.59 9.33
#